data_AF-A0A2U1VGA2-F1
#
_entry.id   AF-A0A2U1VGA2-F1
#
_cell.length_a   1.000
_cell.length_b   1.000
_cell.length_c   1.000
_cell.angle_alpha   90.00
_cell.angle_beta   90.00
_cell.angle_gamma   90.00
#
_symmetry.space_group_name_H-M   'P 1'
#
loop_
_entity.id
_entity.type
_entity.pdbx_description
1 polymer ?
#
loop_
_entity_poly.entity_id
_entity_poly.type
_entity_poly.pdbx_seq_one_letter_code
_entity_poly.pdbx_strand_id
1 'polypeptide(L)' 'MTTPCPRTPLRQALTSLRRLFNDDSYERYREAQARMAPDEPPLDRQAFKARQILMTLGRGCCGGR' A
#
# COMPACT_ATOMS: atom_id res chain seq x y z
N MET A 1 -34.38 -10.24 -6.76
CA MET A 1 -34.25 -8.78 -6.55
C MET A 1 -32.81 -8.50 -6.13
N THR A 2 -32.00 -7.97 -7.03
CA THR A 2 -30.59 -7.63 -6.77
C THR A 2 -30.53 -6.23 -6.16
N THR A 3 -30.18 -6.15 -4.88
CA THR A 3 -29.99 -4.89 -4.17
C THR A 3 -28.87 -4.09 -4.86
N PRO A 4 -29.09 -2.84 -5.29
CA PRO A 4 -28.04 -2.05 -5.92
C PRO A 4 -26.97 -1.75 -4.87
N CYS A 5 -25.78 -2.32 -5.05
CA CYS A 5 -24.62 -2.01 -4.20
C CYS A 5 -24.41 -0.49 -4.22
N PRO A 6 -24.35 0.18 -3.04
CA PRO A 6 -24.10 1.60 -3.00
C PRO A 6 -22.76 1.86 -3.69
N ARG A 7 -22.79 2.66 -4.75
CA ARG A 7 -21.59 3.09 -5.49
C ARG A 7 -20.87 4.13 -4.65
N THR A 8 -20.42 3.76 -3.45
CA THR A 8 -19.41 4.54 -2.74
C THR A 8 -18.27 4.67 -3.73
N PRO A 9 -17.89 5.90 -4.15
CA PRO A 9 -16.83 6.04 -5.12
C PRO A 9 -15.62 5.32 -4.54
N LEU A 10 -15.11 4.31 -5.26
CA LEU A 10 -14.05 3.41 -4.77
C LEU A 10 -12.87 4.17 -4.16
N ARG A 11 -12.63 5.39 -4.65
CA ARG A 11 -11.66 6.35 -4.10
C ARG A 11 -11.95 6.76 -2.65
N GLN A 12 -13.19 7.06 -2.29
CA GLN A 12 -13.55 7.39 -0.90
C GLN A 12 -13.46 6.16 0.01
N ALA A 13 -13.93 5.00 -0.44
CA ALA A 13 -13.79 3.76 0.33
C ALA A 13 -12.32 3.44 0.58
N LEU A 14 -11.47 3.56 -0.44
CA LEU A 14 -10.02 3.40 -0.31
C LEU A 14 -9.39 4.43 0.63
N THR A 15 -9.78 5.71 0.55
CA THR A 15 -9.28 6.74 1.48
C THR A 15 -9.69 6.47 2.92
N SER A 16 -10.95 6.06 3.15
CA SER A 16 -11.45 5.70 4.47
C SER A 16 -10.73 4.48 5.03
N LEU A 17 -10.52 3.44 4.21
CA LEU A 17 -9.74 2.26 4.61
C LEU A 17 -8.29 2.64 4.93
N ARG A 18 -7.64 3.48 4.12
CA ARG A 18 -6.27 3.96 4.38
C ARG A 18 -6.15 4.76 5.69
N ARG A 19 -7.19 5.52 6.07
CA ARG A 19 -7.26 6.19 7.38
C ARG A 19 -7.52 5.20 8.50
N LEU A 20 -8.45 4.26 8.30
CA LEU A 20 -8.86 3.30 9.32
C LEU A 20 -7.72 2.36 9.72
N PHE A 21 -6.94 1.91 8.74
CA PHE A 21 -5.80 1.03 8.96
C PHE A 21 -4.52 1.76 9.34
N ASN A 22 -4.59 3.09 9.56
CA ASN A 22 -3.48 3.97 9.92
C ASN A 22 -2.16 3.47 9.33
N ASP A 23 -1.97 3.68 8.02
CA ASP A 23 -0.89 3.09 7.20
C ASP A 23 0.52 3.42 7.73
N ASP A 24 0.93 2.72 8.80
CA ASP A 24 2.22 2.73 9.48
C ASP A 24 3.24 1.84 8.74
N SER A 25 2.88 1.43 7.51
CA SER A 25 3.72 0.66 6.60
C SER A 25 5.10 1.30 6.39
N TYR A 26 5.16 2.64 6.41
CA TYR A 26 6.41 3.39 6.31
C TYR A 26 7.28 3.28 7.58
N GLU A 27 6.68 3.37 8.77
CA GLU A 27 7.42 3.23 10.04
C GLU A 27 7.98 1.80 10.17
N ARG A 28 7.15 0.81 9.83
CA ARG A 28 7.58 -0.60 9.81
C ARG A 28 8.68 -0.87 8.79
N TYR A 29 8.64 -0.18 7.65
CA TYR A 29 9.73 -0.21 6.66
C TYR A 29 11.01 0.44 7.21
N ARG A 30 10.92 1.60 7.88
CA ARG A 30 12.07 2.25 8.51
C ARG A 30 12.73 1.35 9.55
N GLU A 31 11.96 0.69 10.40
CA GLU A 31 12.48 -0.24 11.40
C GLU A 31 13.17 -1.45 10.74
N ALA A 32 12.57 -2.01 9.70
CA ALA A 32 13.17 -3.12 8.95
C ALA A 32 14.44 -2.70 8.20
N GLN A 33 14.45 -1.52 7.58
CA GLN A 33 15.62 -0.95 6.91
C GLN A 33 16.75 -0.74 7.90
N ALA A 34 16.47 -0.14 9.07
CA ALA A 34 17.48 0.06 10.11
C ALA A 34 18.10 -1.26 10.61
N ARG A 35 17.36 -2.38 10.55
CA ARG A 35 17.87 -3.71 10.90
C ARG A 35 18.65 -4.39 9.77
N MET A 36 18.18 -4.27 8.53
CA MET A 36 18.72 -5.01 7.38
C MET A 36 19.83 -4.28 6.65
N ALA A 37 19.77 -2.95 6.59
CA ALA A 37 20.70 -2.10 5.85
C ALA A 37 20.88 -0.77 6.59
N PRO A 38 21.56 -0.76 7.75
CA PRO A 38 21.76 0.47 8.54
C PRO A 38 22.63 1.52 7.83
N ASP A 39 23.45 1.11 6.86
CA ASP A 39 24.34 1.99 6.09
C ASP A 39 23.61 2.74 4.96
N GLU A 40 22.47 2.21 4.51
CA GLU A 40 21.74 2.77 3.37
C GLU A 40 20.59 3.68 3.84
N PRO A 41 20.55 4.96 3.42
CA PRO A 41 19.51 5.87 3.86
C PRO A 41 18.13 5.36 3.46
N PRO A 42 17.12 5.43 4.36
CA PRO A 42 15.77 4.98 4.04
C PRO A 42 15.19 5.81 2.90
N LEU A 43 14.38 5.17 2.06
CA LEU A 43 13.63 5.87 1.02
C LEU A 43 12.72 6.92 1.64
N ASP A 44 12.55 8.06 0.96
CA ASP A 44 11.49 9.00 1.31
C ASP A 44 10.10 8.35 1.19
N ARG A 45 9.15 8.83 1.98
CA ARG A 45 7.79 8.30 2.07
C ARG A 45 7.07 8.23 0.72
N GLN A 46 7.33 9.19 -0.18
CA GLN A 46 6.76 9.16 -1.53
C GLN A 46 7.39 8.05 -2.39
N ALA A 47 8.71 7.90 -2.34
CA ALA A 47 9.44 6.86 -3.07
C ALA A 47 9.09 5.46 -2.56
N PHE A 48 8.95 5.29 -1.23
CA PHE A 48 8.47 4.05 -0.62
C PHE A 48 7.09 3.65 -1.13
N LYS A 49 6.12 4.59 -1.14
CA LYS A 49 4.77 4.31 -1.66
C LYS A 49 4.77 3.93 -3.13
N ALA A 50 5.57 4.60 -3.97
CA ALA A 50 5.70 4.24 -5.38
C ALA A 50 6.25 2.80 -5.55
N ARG A 51 7.29 2.44 -4.79
CA ARG A 51 7.86 1.09 -4.76
C ARG A 51 6.85 0.05 -4.27
N GLN A 52 6.12 0.34 -3.20
CA GLN A 52 5.07 -0.54 -2.66
C GLN A 52 3.95 -0.78 -3.67
N ILE A 53 3.49 0.28 -4.36
CA ILE A 53 2.48 0.17 -5.44
C ILE A 53 3.04 -0.70 -6.57
N LEU A 54 4.28 -0.46 -7.01
CA LEU A 54 4.90 -1.23 -8.08
C LEU A 54 5.03 -2.72 -7.72
N MET A 55 5.47 -3.05 -6.50
CA MET A 55 5.54 -4.44 -6.01
C MET A 55 4.16 -5.10 -5.93
N THR A 56 3.13 -4.34 -5.55
CA THR A 56 1.76 -4.83 -5.46
C THR A 56 1.16 -5.08 -6.85
N LEU A 57 1.40 -4.17 -7.80
CA LEU A 57 0.95 -4.30 -9.18
C LEU A 57 1.70 -5.43 -9.91
N GLY A 58 3.00 -5.61 -9.64
CA GLY A 58 3.80 -6.71 -10.18
C GLY A 58 3.35 -8.10 -9.72
N ARG A 59 2.64 -8.18 -8.58
CA ARG A 59 2.02 -9.42 -8.08
C ARG A 59 0.66 -9.73 -8.71
N GLY A 60 0.08 -8.79 -9.47
CA GLY A 60 -1.27 -8.91 -10.04
C GLY A 60 -1.39 -9.68 -11.36
N CYS A 61 -0.27 -10.08 -12.00
CA CYS A 61 -0.29 -10.75 -13.31
C CYS A 61 0.01 -12.26 -13.29
N CYS A 62 -0.01 -12.91 -12.12
CA CYS A 62 0.11 -14.37 -12.04
C CYS A 62 -1.25 -14.99 -11.69
N GLY A 63 -2.20 -14.89 -12.63
CA GLY A 63 -3.57 -15.36 -12.43
C GLY A 63 -4.47 -15.18 -13.65
N GLY A 64 -4.05 -15.71 -14.79
CA GLY A 64 -4.87 -15.78 -16.00
C GLY A 64 -4.49 -17.04 -16.77
N ARG A 65 -5.42 -18.00 -16.74
CA ARG A 65 -5.34 -19.34 -17.32
C ARG A 65 -5.23 -19.30 -18.84
#